data_AF-A0A914ZAF2-F1
#
_entry.id   AF-A0A914ZAF2-F1
#
_cell.length_a   1.000
_cell.length_b   1.000
_cell.length_c   1.000
_cell.angle_alpha   90.00
_cell.angle_beta   90.00
_cell.angle_gamma   90.00
#
_symmetry.space_group_name_H-M   'P 1'
#
loop_
_entity.id
_entity.type
_entity.pdbx_description
1 polymer ?
#
loop_
_entity_poly.entity_id
_entity_poly.type
_entity_poly.pdbx_seq_one_letter_code
_entity_poly.pdbx_strand_id
1 'polypeptide(L)'
;MLEIQKIMDKTDRVKNLIDRISKARTADELTEIVKDLHLEMQELTELTKKRLKDMKSDSEKDDLQVAMALLKITTPIMIASSKAYIHHPELREAEYNRNYAMTEMRDALMGVKCALNGEEVPSHIGISQKGYLNDLVNNLELFDRKIYIPHKSYQENTNRPQLEELLEKIVSGAARIADFSDTRHSRKGQIVDATNNLRDALQRLLNEYEQNVRLSEPSDDLGYCIENVVLKTRDLRRHLRRAIADLVSDAFLDTKTPIRMLIEAASTGNEDITIQQAHFFKEHADRMVAQRICEMSTDQDANRVVRYAALCCERLIPQVIHAAKLLCEKKDSPFTQENMAVFKSTWEDRVNLLTMAADRMISVVDFLAVSEAHIQEDTKQAIQGIVEKDPDTIDRAAGAIRGRSLRVCEFVDSEMDSYPPCAYADNVRMATRILRDSVLPTFVSKATKVVNAVSHHASEMSPEETERETDEMISACELIDNAVKDIRTAVLRNRNPEDVDSDNEYIEDGGTTAIDNII
;
A
#
# COMPACT_ATOMS: atom_id res chain seq x y z
N MET A 1 -36.37 18.51 2.74
CA MET A 1 -36.55 18.82 4.18
C MET A 1 -37.19 17.68 4.96
N LEU A 2 -38.40 17.21 4.62
CA LEU A 2 -39.05 16.08 5.32
C LEU A 2 -38.23 14.77 5.32
N GLU A 3 -37.52 14.47 4.23
CA GLU A 3 -36.66 13.29 4.14
C GLU A 3 -35.40 13.38 5.00
N ILE A 4 -34.72 14.54 4.98
CA ILE A 4 -33.54 14.80 5.82
C ILE A 4 -33.94 14.67 7.30
N GLN A 5 -35.08 15.24 7.70
CA GLN A 5 -35.58 15.11 9.07
C GLN A 5 -35.79 13.64 9.46
N LYS A 6 -36.35 12.80 8.58
CA LYS A 6 -36.49 11.37 8.85
C LYS A 6 -35.14 10.68 9.04
N ILE A 7 -34.14 11.02 8.24
CA ILE A 7 -32.79 10.46 8.38
C ILE A 7 -32.19 10.90 9.73
N MET A 8 -32.30 12.18 10.08
CA MET A 8 -31.81 12.72 11.35
C MET A 8 -32.47 12.04 12.56
N ASP A 9 -33.80 11.87 12.53
CA ASP A 9 -34.54 11.16 13.58
C ASP A 9 -34.07 9.70 13.72
N LYS A 10 -33.77 9.03 12.60
CA LYS A 10 -33.22 7.66 12.59
C LYS A 10 -31.79 7.63 13.15
N THR A 11 -30.93 8.56 12.77
CA THR A 11 -29.59 8.73 13.32
C THR A 11 -29.65 8.92 14.85
N ASP A 12 -30.60 9.70 15.37
CA ASP A 12 -30.79 9.88 16.81
C ASP A 12 -31.29 8.62 17.52
N ARG A 13 -32.16 7.84 16.89
CA ARG A 13 -32.58 6.52 17.42
C ARG A 13 -31.42 5.55 17.50
N VAL A 14 -30.59 5.46 16.46
CA VAL A 14 -29.38 4.62 16.46
C VAL A 14 -28.43 5.06 17.58
N LYS A 15 -28.22 6.38 17.75
CA LYS A 15 -27.44 6.93 18.87
C LYS A 15 -27.99 6.48 20.23
N ASN A 16 -29.30 6.59 20.44
CA ASN A 16 -29.94 6.17 21.68
C ASN A 16 -29.80 4.66 21.93
N LEU A 17 -29.83 3.83 20.87
CA LEU A 17 -29.59 2.40 20.98
C LEU A 17 -28.15 2.08 21.38
N ILE A 18 -27.15 2.78 20.83
CA ILE A 18 -25.76 2.67 21.27
C ILE A 18 -25.62 3.03 22.76
N ASP A 19 -26.32 4.06 23.23
CA ASP A 19 -26.34 4.45 24.64
C ASP A 19 -27.09 3.46 25.55
N ARG A 20 -28.00 2.65 25.00
CA ARG A 20 -28.61 1.51 25.69
C ARG A 20 -27.65 0.32 25.76
N ILE A 21 -26.95 0.01 24.67
CA ILE A 21 -25.93 -1.05 24.62
C ILE A 21 -24.83 -0.79 25.67
N SER A 22 -24.39 0.46 25.86
CA SER A 22 -23.37 0.80 26.87
C SER A 22 -23.80 0.52 28.31
N LYS A 23 -25.12 0.47 28.56
CA LYS A 23 -25.73 0.23 29.87
C LYS A 23 -26.20 -1.21 30.06
N ALA A 24 -26.20 -2.01 28.99
CA ALA A 24 -26.67 -3.39 29.03
C ALA A 24 -25.82 -4.21 30.00
N ARG A 25 -26.48 -5.01 30.84
CA ARG A 25 -25.81 -5.81 31.88
C ARG A 25 -25.85 -7.31 31.62
N THR A 26 -26.68 -7.75 30.69
CA THR A 26 -26.83 -9.18 30.35
C THR A 26 -26.78 -9.40 28.85
N ALA A 27 -26.39 -10.61 28.44
CA ALA A 27 -26.35 -11.00 27.03
C ALA A 27 -27.74 -10.97 26.36
N ASP A 28 -28.79 -11.32 27.11
CA ASP A 28 -30.18 -11.27 26.61
C ASP A 28 -30.63 -9.82 26.35
N GLU A 29 -30.35 -8.91 27.28
CA GLU A 29 -30.64 -7.48 27.12
C GLU A 29 -29.88 -6.90 25.92
N LEU A 30 -28.59 -7.22 25.79
CA LEU A 30 -27.78 -6.84 24.64
C LEU A 30 -28.41 -7.35 23.33
N THR A 31 -28.82 -8.62 23.30
CA THR A 31 -29.39 -9.26 22.11
C THR A 31 -30.68 -8.57 21.66
N GLU A 32 -31.56 -8.20 22.57
CA GLU A 32 -32.78 -7.46 22.24
C GLU A 32 -32.47 -6.06 21.69
N ILE A 33 -31.55 -5.31 22.32
CA ILE A 33 -31.16 -3.98 21.82
C ILE A 33 -30.49 -4.07 20.44
N VAL A 34 -29.69 -5.12 20.20
CA VAL A 34 -29.03 -5.36 18.91
C VAL A 34 -30.02 -5.69 17.80
N LYS A 35 -31.13 -6.38 18.10
CA LYS A 35 -32.22 -6.59 17.12
C LYS A 35 -32.83 -5.25 16.69
N ASP A 36 -33.14 -4.38 17.64
CA ASP A 36 -33.65 -3.02 17.36
C ASP A 36 -32.62 -2.21 16.54
N LEU A 37 -31.34 -2.31 16.90
CA LEU A 37 -30.24 -1.61 16.20
C LEU A 37 -30.16 -2.03 14.74
N HIS A 38 -30.21 -3.33 14.44
CA HIS A 38 -30.15 -3.82 13.07
C HIS A 38 -31.32 -3.30 12.22
N LEU A 39 -32.53 -3.25 12.78
CA LEU A 39 -33.70 -2.71 12.09
C LEU A 39 -33.52 -1.21 11.76
N GLU A 40 -33.14 -0.41 12.77
CA GLU A 40 -32.93 1.03 12.60
C GLU A 40 -31.76 1.33 11.63
N MET A 41 -30.68 0.53 11.66
CA MET A 41 -29.55 0.63 10.74
C MET A 41 -29.93 0.29 9.29
N GLN A 42 -30.80 -0.71 9.09
CA GLN A 42 -31.30 -1.08 7.77
C GLN A 42 -32.17 0.04 7.17
N GLU A 43 -33.09 0.58 7.96
CA GLU A 43 -33.93 1.71 7.53
C GLU A 43 -33.11 2.96 7.24
N LEU A 44 -32.14 3.29 8.11
CA LEU A 44 -31.20 4.39 7.90
C LEU A 44 -30.43 4.20 6.59
N THR A 45 -29.94 2.99 6.31
CA THR A 45 -29.25 2.68 5.06
C THR A 45 -30.12 2.93 3.83
N GLU A 46 -31.38 2.48 3.84
CA GLU A 46 -32.28 2.65 2.71
C GLU A 46 -32.69 4.12 2.47
N LEU A 47 -32.90 4.88 3.54
CA LEU A 47 -33.16 6.32 3.43
C LEU A 47 -31.93 7.06 2.90
N THR A 48 -30.74 6.77 3.42
CA THR A 48 -29.51 7.41 2.94
C THR A 48 -29.23 7.07 1.47
N LYS A 49 -29.47 5.84 1.02
CA LYS A 49 -29.36 5.46 -0.40
C LYS A 49 -30.27 6.28 -1.31
N LYS A 50 -31.49 6.59 -0.87
CA LYS A 50 -32.41 7.47 -1.62
C LYS A 50 -31.86 8.88 -1.67
N ARG A 51 -31.47 9.42 -0.50
CA ARG A 51 -30.93 10.77 -0.38
C ARG A 51 -29.70 11.01 -1.25
N LEU A 52 -28.79 10.04 -1.34
CA LEU A 52 -27.58 10.13 -2.17
C LEU A 52 -27.88 10.43 -3.65
N LYS A 53 -29.02 10.00 -4.17
CA LYS A 53 -29.43 10.26 -5.56
C LYS A 53 -29.79 11.73 -5.80
N ASP A 54 -30.26 12.42 -4.76
CA ASP A 54 -30.74 13.80 -4.82
C ASP A 54 -29.69 14.81 -4.35
N MET A 55 -28.55 14.34 -3.82
CA MET A 55 -27.44 15.20 -3.41
C MET A 55 -26.71 15.74 -4.63
N LYS A 56 -26.26 17.00 -4.55
CA LYS A 56 -25.55 17.68 -5.65
C LYS A 56 -24.03 17.68 -5.47
N SER A 57 -23.57 17.91 -4.24
CA SER A 57 -22.15 17.94 -3.92
C SER A 57 -21.59 16.52 -3.86
N ASP A 58 -20.59 16.21 -4.69
CA ASP A 58 -19.93 14.90 -4.67
C ASP A 58 -19.10 14.71 -3.40
N SER A 59 -18.50 15.78 -2.87
CA SER A 59 -17.83 15.77 -1.56
C SER A 59 -18.77 15.33 -0.43
N GLU A 60 -19.97 15.90 -0.36
CA GLU A 60 -20.96 15.52 0.66
C GLU A 60 -21.48 14.10 0.45
N LYS A 61 -21.61 13.64 -0.81
CA LYS A 61 -21.99 12.25 -1.12
C LYS A 61 -20.92 11.29 -0.62
N ASP A 62 -19.66 11.56 -0.91
CA ASP A 62 -18.53 10.71 -0.53
C ASP A 62 -18.45 10.61 1.00
N ASP A 63 -18.54 11.74 1.71
CA ASP A 63 -18.52 11.76 3.17
C ASP A 63 -19.73 11.02 3.78
N LEU A 64 -20.92 11.19 3.21
CA LEU A 64 -22.12 10.46 3.67
C LEU A 64 -22.01 8.96 3.43
N GLN A 65 -21.50 8.53 2.27
CA GLN A 65 -21.27 7.13 1.94
C GLN A 65 -20.26 6.50 2.90
N VAL A 66 -19.17 7.21 3.15
CA VAL A 66 -18.09 6.78 4.04
C VAL A 66 -18.56 6.70 5.49
N ALA A 67 -19.30 7.69 5.99
CA ALA A 67 -19.87 7.65 7.32
C ALA A 67 -20.84 6.45 7.50
N MET A 68 -21.66 6.17 6.49
CA MET A 68 -22.53 4.99 6.48
C MET A 68 -21.75 3.67 6.41
N ALA A 69 -20.65 3.62 5.66
CA ALA A 69 -19.78 2.45 5.60
C ALA A 69 -19.11 2.19 6.95
N LEU A 70 -18.61 3.24 7.61
CA LEU A 70 -18.01 3.15 8.94
C LEU A 70 -19.00 2.59 9.97
N LEU A 71 -20.27 3.03 9.95
CA LEU A 71 -21.30 2.44 10.82
C LEU A 71 -21.45 0.93 10.61
N LYS A 72 -21.51 0.48 9.36
CA LYS A 72 -21.69 -0.94 9.03
C LYS A 72 -20.48 -1.78 9.46
N ILE A 73 -19.28 -1.30 9.19
CA ILE A 73 -18.04 -2.03 9.47
C ILE A 73 -17.75 -2.06 10.98
N THR A 74 -18.11 -1.03 11.73
CA THR A 74 -17.88 -0.95 13.18
C THR A 74 -18.96 -1.66 14.00
N THR A 75 -20.17 -1.85 13.46
CA THR A 75 -21.28 -2.50 14.19
C THR A 75 -20.91 -3.89 14.76
N PRO A 76 -20.33 -4.83 13.98
CA PRO A 76 -19.92 -6.14 14.50
C PRO A 76 -18.89 -6.03 15.64
N ILE A 77 -17.92 -5.13 15.51
CA ILE A 77 -16.90 -4.87 16.53
C ILE A 77 -17.54 -4.38 17.82
N MET A 78 -18.46 -3.41 17.74
CA MET A 78 -19.15 -2.87 18.91
C MET A 78 -19.98 -3.95 19.62
N ILE A 79 -20.66 -4.82 18.87
CA ILE A 79 -21.46 -5.91 19.43
C ILE A 79 -20.55 -6.94 20.13
N ALA A 80 -19.50 -7.39 19.45
CA ALA A 80 -18.58 -8.40 19.97
C ALA A 80 -17.85 -7.91 21.23
N SER A 81 -17.35 -6.66 21.22
CA SER A 81 -16.69 -6.05 22.38
C SER A 81 -17.65 -5.79 23.55
N SER A 82 -18.90 -5.40 23.27
CA SER A 82 -19.94 -5.26 24.32
C SER A 82 -20.27 -6.61 24.96
N LYS A 83 -20.39 -7.66 24.15
CA LYS A 83 -20.62 -9.03 24.63
C LYS A 83 -19.46 -9.51 25.49
N ALA A 84 -18.22 -9.33 25.03
CA ALA A 84 -17.02 -9.70 25.79
C ALA A 84 -16.95 -8.96 27.13
N TYR A 85 -17.26 -7.66 27.17
CA TYR A 85 -17.29 -6.87 28.40
C TYR A 85 -18.37 -7.32 29.39
N ILE A 86 -19.57 -7.70 28.92
CA ILE A 86 -20.63 -8.21 29.82
C ILE A 86 -20.16 -9.48 30.55
N HIS A 87 -19.36 -10.31 29.89
CA HIS A 87 -18.84 -11.55 30.46
C HIS A 87 -17.56 -11.37 31.29
N HIS A 88 -16.73 -10.37 30.97
CA HIS A 88 -15.48 -10.07 31.67
C HIS A 88 -15.37 -8.57 32.00
N PRO A 89 -16.27 -8.01 32.83
CA PRO A 89 -16.31 -6.58 33.13
C PRO A 89 -15.12 -6.13 34.00
N GLU A 90 -14.41 -7.07 34.62
CA GLU A 90 -13.22 -6.82 35.42
C GLU A 90 -11.99 -6.46 34.58
N LEU A 91 -12.03 -6.71 33.27
CA LEU A 91 -10.90 -6.53 32.36
C LEU A 91 -10.95 -5.18 31.65
N ARG A 92 -9.85 -4.43 31.73
CA ARG A 92 -9.75 -3.08 31.17
C ARG A 92 -9.78 -3.09 29.64
N GLU A 93 -9.29 -4.16 29.05
CA GLU A 93 -9.13 -4.41 27.62
C GLU A 93 -10.51 -4.61 26.97
N ALA A 94 -11.41 -5.31 27.66
CA ALA A 94 -12.80 -5.45 27.25
C ALA A 94 -13.54 -4.11 27.33
N GLU A 95 -13.31 -3.33 28.40
CA GLU A 95 -13.89 -1.99 28.54
C GLU A 95 -13.39 -1.04 27.44
N TYR A 96 -12.08 -1.04 27.20
CA TYR A 96 -11.42 -0.20 26.20
C TYR A 96 -12.01 -0.42 24.82
N ASN A 97 -12.02 -1.68 24.34
CA ASN A 97 -12.52 -1.99 23.00
C ASN A 97 -14.00 -1.63 22.83
N ARG A 98 -14.83 -1.90 23.84
CA ARG A 98 -16.24 -1.52 23.83
C ARG A 98 -16.41 -0.01 23.70
N ASN A 99 -15.73 0.74 24.56
CA ASN A 99 -15.86 2.20 24.59
C ASN A 99 -15.28 2.85 23.32
N TYR A 100 -14.19 2.31 22.78
CA TYR A 100 -13.59 2.76 21.52
C TYR A 100 -14.57 2.55 20.37
N ALA A 101 -15.08 1.33 20.18
CA ALA A 101 -16.02 1.01 19.10
C ALA A 101 -17.31 1.83 19.19
N MET A 102 -17.83 2.09 20.40
CA MET A 102 -18.98 2.99 20.59
C MET A 102 -18.66 4.44 20.23
N THR A 103 -17.45 4.91 20.50
CA THR A 103 -17.00 6.24 20.09
C THR A 103 -16.93 6.33 18.58
N GLU A 104 -16.35 5.34 17.90
CA GLU A 104 -16.32 5.28 16.44
C GLU A 104 -17.72 5.27 15.81
N MET A 105 -18.68 4.53 16.41
CA MET A 105 -20.06 4.54 15.96
C MET A 105 -20.70 5.94 16.10
N ARG A 106 -20.43 6.64 17.21
CA ARG A 106 -20.93 8.01 17.43
C ARG A 106 -20.28 9.00 16.45
N ASP A 107 -18.99 8.87 16.20
CA ASP A 107 -18.27 9.65 15.19
C ASP A 107 -18.90 9.46 13.81
N ALA A 108 -19.17 8.22 13.42
CA ALA A 108 -19.82 7.92 12.14
C ALA A 108 -21.24 8.52 12.04
N LEU A 109 -22.04 8.46 13.12
CA LEU A 109 -23.34 9.15 13.16
C LEU A 109 -23.19 10.67 13.06
N MET A 110 -22.17 11.26 13.67
CA MET A 110 -21.86 12.68 13.53
C MET A 110 -21.51 13.03 12.07
N GLY A 111 -20.70 12.20 11.40
CA GLY A 111 -20.39 12.36 9.98
C GLY A 111 -21.64 12.34 9.10
N VAL A 112 -22.59 11.43 9.37
CA VAL A 112 -23.89 11.42 8.69
C VAL A 112 -24.63 12.74 8.87
N LYS A 113 -24.69 13.28 10.09
CA LYS A 113 -25.36 14.56 10.37
C LYS A 113 -24.70 15.73 9.65
N CYS A 114 -23.38 15.86 9.76
CA CYS A 114 -22.63 16.94 9.13
C CYS A 114 -22.80 16.93 7.61
N ALA A 115 -22.64 15.77 6.97
CA ALA A 115 -22.81 15.64 5.52
C ALA A 115 -24.24 15.98 5.05
N LEU A 116 -25.28 15.66 5.85
CA LEU A 116 -26.67 15.99 5.52
C LEU A 116 -27.00 17.47 5.71
N ASN A 117 -26.34 18.13 6.66
CA ASN A 117 -26.52 19.56 6.95
C ASN A 117 -25.66 20.46 6.03
N GLY A 118 -24.77 19.89 5.22
CA GLY A 118 -23.78 20.65 4.45
C GLY A 118 -22.69 21.27 5.33
N GLU A 119 -22.47 20.68 6.51
CA GLU A 119 -21.39 21.05 7.42
C GLU A 119 -20.13 20.25 7.07
N GLU A 120 -18.97 20.83 7.38
CA GLU A 120 -17.69 20.16 7.18
C GLU A 120 -17.58 18.92 8.08
N VAL A 121 -17.37 17.75 7.46
CA VAL A 121 -17.17 16.50 8.20
C VAL A 121 -15.76 16.46 8.78
N PRO A 122 -15.56 16.17 10.08
CA PRO A 122 -14.24 16.13 10.69
C PRO A 122 -13.28 15.19 9.96
N SER A 123 -12.00 15.56 9.83
CA SER A 123 -10.98 14.85 9.05
C SER A 123 -10.67 13.42 9.50
N HIS A 124 -11.04 13.05 10.73
CA HIS A 124 -10.92 11.69 11.27
C HIS A 124 -12.13 10.80 10.91
N ILE A 125 -13.12 11.33 10.18
CA ILE A 125 -14.35 10.66 9.74
C ILE A 125 -14.53 10.79 8.23
N GLY A 126 -14.38 12.01 7.72
CA GLY A 126 -14.63 12.35 6.31
C GLY A 126 -13.49 11.94 5.39
N ILE A 127 -13.84 11.70 4.12
CA ILE A 127 -12.92 11.37 3.03
C ILE A 127 -12.65 12.59 2.14
N SER A 128 -13.57 13.55 2.08
CA SER A 128 -13.51 14.71 1.18
C SER A 128 -12.21 15.51 1.29
N GLN A 129 -11.73 15.72 2.52
CA GLN A 129 -10.52 16.51 2.80
C GLN A 129 -9.21 15.78 2.51
N LYS A 130 -9.26 14.49 2.14
CA LYS A 130 -8.05 13.66 2.01
C LYS A 130 -7.42 13.71 0.62
N GLY A 131 -7.93 14.51 -0.31
CA GLY A 131 -7.49 14.53 -1.71
C GLY A 131 -6.32 15.44 -2.04
N TYR A 132 -5.72 16.11 -1.06
CA TYR A 132 -4.68 17.10 -1.30
C TYR A 132 -3.43 16.49 -1.98
N LEU A 133 -2.88 17.18 -2.96
CA LEU A 133 -1.63 16.80 -3.62
C LEU A 133 -0.44 17.18 -2.75
N ASN A 134 0.63 16.39 -2.82
CA ASN A 134 1.87 16.67 -2.11
C ASN A 134 2.74 17.68 -2.89
N ASP A 135 3.52 18.47 -2.14
CA ASP A 135 4.32 19.56 -2.71
C ASP A 135 5.32 19.07 -3.77
N LEU A 136 5.88 17.86 -3.62
CA LEU A 136 6.89 17.34 -4.53
C LEU A 136 6.35 17.22 -5.97
N VAL A 137 5.16 16.65 -6.12
CA VAL A 137 4.49 16.49 -7.42
C VAL A 137 4.16 17.85 -8.03
N ASN A 138 3.58 18.76 -7.23
CA ASN A 138 3.29 20.12 -7.68
C ASN A 138 4.55 20.87 -8.14
N ASN A 139 5.65 20.73 -7.40
CA ASN A 139 6.92 21.36 -7.75
C ASN A 139 7.52 20.76 -9.02
N LEU A 140 7.44 19.44 -9.19
CA LEU A 140 7.89 18.74 -10.40
C LEU A 140 7.10 19.21 -11.63
N GLU A 141 5.76 19.31 -11.55
CA GLU A 141 4.94 19.81 -12.66
C GLU A 141 5.21 21.28 -12.97
N LEU A 142 5.38 22.10 -11.92
CA LEU A 142 5.73 23.51 -12.08
C LEU A 142 7.10 23.67 -12.75
N PHE A 143 8.06 22.80 -12.43
CA PHE A 143 9.40 22.83 -13.00
C PHE A 143 9.37 22.52 -14.49
N ASP A 144 8.68 21.46 -14.91
CA ASP A 144 8.50 21.13 -16.34
C ASP A 144 7.93 22.29 -17.15
N ARG A 145 7.01 23.07 -16.57
CA ARG A 145 6.42 24.23 -17.26
C ARG A 145 7.37 25.43 -17.29
N LYS A 146 8.15 25.63 -16.21
CA LYS A 146 9.01 26.81 -16.06
C LYS A 146 10.35 26.71 -16.80
N ILE A 147 10.81 25.52 -17.15
CA ILE A 147 12.07 25.34 -17.90
C ILE A 147 11.99 25.87 -19.35
N TYR A 148 10.77 25.97 -19.91
CA TYR A 148 10.55 26.52 -21.25
C TYR A 148 10.40 28.04 -21.19
N ILE A 149 11.47 28.74 -21.49
CA ILE A 149 11.50 30.21 -21.52
C ILE A 149 11.89 30.63 -22.94
N PRO A 150 11.13 31.52 -23.61
CA PRO A 150 11.60 32.10 -24.86
C PRO A 150 12.96 32.78 -24.64
N HIS A 151 14.00 32.38 -25.38
CA HIS A 151 15.39 32.81 -25.13
C HIS A 151 15.57 34.34 -24.96
N LYS A 152 14.86 35.15 -25.76
CA LYS A 152 14.90 36.64 -25.66
C LYS A 152 14.25 37.21 -24.39
N SER A 153 13.41 36.42 -23.73
CA SER A 153 12.70 36.79 -22.50
C SER A 153 13.42 36.34 -21.25
N TYR A 154 14.52 35.59 -21.37
CA TYR A 154 15.31 35.13 -20.22
C TYR A 154 15.99 36.30 -19.52
N GLN A 155 15.88 36.31 -18.19
CA GLN A 155 16.46 37.31 -17.29
C GLN A 155 17.24 36.58 -16.19
N GLU A 156 18.57 36.67 -16.25
CA GLU A 156 19.48 36.01 -15.30
C GLU A 156 19.10 36.26 -13.84
N ASN A 157 18.92 37.53 -13.45
CA ASN A 157 18.61 37.91 -12.06
C ASN A 157 17.22 37.46 -11.55
N THR A 158 16.36 36.89 -12.40
CA THR A 158 15.01 36.46 -12.04
C THR A 158 14.80 34.98 -12.32
N ASN A 159 15.09 34.51 -13.53
CA ASN A 159 14.82 33.15 -13.95
C ASN A 159 15.78 32.13 -13.31
N ARG A 160 17.09 32.42 -13.24
CA ARG A 160 18.08 31.51 -12.62
C ARG A 160 17.74 31.24 -11.15
N PRO A 161 17.60 32.25 -10.27
CA PRO A 161 17.24 32.00 -8.87
C PRO A 161 15.91 31.25 -8.70
N GLN A 162 14.90 31.55 -9.52
CA GLN A 162 13.60 30.87 -9.44
C GLN A 162 13.67 29.38 -9.83
N LEU A 163 14.44 29.04 -10.87
CA LEU A 163 14.62 27.65 -11.31
C LEU A 163 15.48 26.87 -10.33
N GLU A 164 16.54 27.47 -9.80
CA GLU A 164 17.41 26.87 -8.77
C GLU A 164 16.64 26.63 -7.47
N GLU A 165 15.87 27.61 -6.98
CA GLU A 165 15.04 27.45 -5.78
C GLU A 165 13.98 26.35 -5.96
N LEU A 166 13.33 26.30 -7.14
CA LEU A 166 12.34 25.27 -7.44
C LEU A 166 12.98 23.88 -7.51
N LEU A 167 14.17 23.77 -8.10
CA LEU A 167 14.91 22.52 -8.11
C LEU A 167 15.27 22.07 -6.69
N GLU A 168 15.74 22.95 -5.82
CA GLU A 168 16.08 22.56 -4.44
C GLU A 168 14.84 22.15 -3.62
N LYS A 169 13.65 22.69 -3.92
CA LYS A 169 12.39 22.17 -3.36
C LYS A 169 12.10 20.74 -3.83
N ILE A 170 12.34 20.44 -5.11
CA ILE A 170 12.21 19.09 -5.66
C ILE A 170 13.22 18.15 -4.99
N VAL A 171 14.49 18.55 -4.89
CA VAL A 171 15.51 17.71 -4.26
C VAL A 171 15.19 17.46 -2.78
N SER A 172 14.72 18.47 -2.05
CA SER A 172 14.27 18.31 -0.67
C SER A 172 13.11 17.32 -0.55
N GLY A 173 12.15 17.34 -1.48
CA GLY A 173 11.07 16.36 -1.52
C GLY A 173 11.56 14.95 -1.87
N ALA A 174 12.44 14.83 -2.86
CA ALA A 174 13.06 13.56 -3.25
C ALA A 174 13.89 12.94 -2.10
N ALA A 175 14.62 13.78 -1.36
CA ALA A 175 15.38 13.36 -0.19
C ALA A 175 14.49 12.78 0.91
N ARG A 176 13.30 13.35 1.16
CA ARG A 176 12.34 12.77 2.11
C ARG A 176 11.94 11.35 1.75
N ILE A 177 11.71 11.06 0.47
CA ILE A 177 11.41 9.70 -0.02
C ILE A 177 12.64 8.78 0.15
N ALA A 178 13.83 9.29 -0.19
CA ALA A 178 15.08 8.56 -0.05
C ALA A 178 15.46 8.25 1.41
N ASP A 179 14.97 9.05 2.37
CA ASP A 179 15.23 8.93 3.80
C ASP A 179 14.14 8.19 4.58
N PHE A 180 13.10 7.67 3.92
CA PHE A 180 12.18 6.77 4.61
C PHE A 180 12.92 5.55 5.16
N SER A 181 12.52 5.10 6.35
CA SER A 181 13.10 3.93 7.04
C SER A 181 13.10 2.66 6.19
N ASP A 182 12.12 2.54 5.31
CA ASP A 182 11.87 1.35 4.49
C ASP A 182 12.35 1.52 3.04
N THR A 183 12.96 2.66 2.68
CA THR A 183 13.54 2.85 1.35
C THR A 183 14.85 2.06 1.24
N ARG A 184 14.92 1.18 0.23
CA ARG A 184 16.11 0.35 -0.03
C ARG A 184 17.36 1.20 -0.33
N HIS A 185 18.51 0.71 0.11
CA HIS A 185 19.79 1.41 -0.07
C HIS A 185 20.15 1.65 -1.55
N SER A 186 19.90 0.67 -2.41
CA SER A 186 20.12 0.80 -3.87
C SER A 186 19.27 1.92 -4.47
N ARG A 187 17.98 1.97 -4.11
CA ARG A 187 17.05 3.02 -4.54
C ARG A 187 17.45 4.40 -4.03
N LYS A 188 17.88 4.48 -2.77
CA LYS A 188 18.40 5.72 -2.18
C LYS A 188 19.56 6.29 -3.01
N GLY A 189 20.53 5.45 -3.39
CA GLY A 189 21.64 5.84 -4.27
C GLY A 189 21.15 6.39 -5.61
N GLN A 190 20.24 5.67 -6.27
CA GLN A 190 19.67 6.08 -7.57
C GLN A 190 18.94 7.43 -7.50
N ILE A 191 18.16 7.69 -6.44
CA ILE A 191 17.48 8.98 -6.25
C ILE A 191 18.51 10.10 -6.07
N VAL A 192 19.54 9.88 -5.24
CA VAL A 192 20.61 10.87 -5.01
C VAL A 192 21.32 11.18 -6.32
N ASP A 193 21.72 10.17 -7.08
CA ASP A 193 22.39 10.34 -8.37
C ASP A 193 21.49 11.07 -9.38
N ALA A 194 20.20 10.71 -9.45
CA ALA A 194 19.24 11.39 -10.33
C ALA A 194 19.06 12.87 -9.95
N THR A 195 19.02 13.22 -8.66
CA THR A 195 18.95 14.63 -8.23
C THR A 195 20.20 15.42 -8.59
N ASN A 196 21.39 14.81 -8.47
CA ASN A 196 22.65 15.45 -8.86
C ASN A 196 22.74 15.64 -10.38
N ASN A 197 22.35 14.62 -11.16
CA ASN A 197 22.27 14.71 -12.61
C ASN A 197 21.31 15.82 -13.08
N LEU A 198 20.18 16.00 -12.38
CA LEU A 198 19.24 17.07 -12.68
C LEU A 198 19.81 18.46 -12.34
N ARG A 199 20.56 18.61 -11.24
CA ARG A 199 21.31 19.84 -10.92
C ARG A 199 22.30 20.19 -12.01
N ASP A 200 23.11 19.23 -12.44
CA ASP A 200 24.11 19.44 -13.48
C ASP A 200 23.46 19.81 -14.83
N ALA A 201 22.36 19.15 -15.18
CA ALA A 201 21.59 19.46 -16.39
C ALA A 201 21.00 20.88 -16.34
N LEU A 202 20.45 21.30 -15.19
CA LEU A 202 19.92 22.66 -15.03
C LEU A 202 21.03 23.71 -15.14
N GLN A 203 22.19 23.49 -14.53
CA GLN A 203 23.30 24.45 -14.62
C GLN A 203 23.79 24.63 -16.07
N ARG A 204 23.84 23.56 -16.85
CA ARG A 204 24.14 23.65 -18.30
C ARG A 204 23.07 24.44 -19.05
N LEU A 205 21.79 24.16 -18.80
CA LEU A 205 20.68 24.88 -19.42
C LEU A 205 20.70 26.39 -19.12
N LEU A 206 20.98 26.77 -17.87
CA LEU A 206 21.05 28.18 -17.47
C LEU A 206 22.20 28.92 -18.18
N ASN A 207 23.36 28.27 -18.30
CA ASN A 207 24.50 28.83 -19.04
C ASN A 207 24.19 28.99 -20.54
N GLU A 208 23.44 28.05 -21.14
CA GLU A 208 23.00 28.18 -22.53
C GLU A 208 21.97 29.29 -22.72
N TYR A 209 21.02 29.46 -21.79
CA TYR A 209 20.09 30.59 -21.84
C TYR A 209 20.82 31.94 -21.84
N GLU A 210 21.83 32.10 -20.97
CA GLU A 210 22.63 33.33 -20.87
C GLU A 210 23.36 33.67 -22.18
N GLN A 211 23.90 32.66 -22.85
CA GLN A 211 24.56 32.81 -24.16
C GLN A 211 23.56 33.16 -25.27
N ASN A 212 22.35 32.59 -25.21
CA ASN A 212 21.33 32.71 -26.26
C ASN A 212 20.49 33.99 -26.20
N VAL A 213 20.43 34.71 -25.07
CA VAL A 213 19.59 35.93 -24.93
C VAL A 213 19.85 36.97 -26.02
N ARG A 214 21.10 37.10 -26.46
CA ARG A 214 21.54 38.11 -27.42
C ARG A 214 21.45 37.65 -28.88
N LEU A 215 21.14 36.38 -29.12
CA LEU A 215 21.06 35.83 -30.47
C LEU A 215 19.73 36.19 -31.15
N SER A 216 19.76 36.28 -32.49
CA SER A 216 18.55 36.52 -33.27
C SER A 216 17.61 35.32 -33.25
N GLU A 217 18.19 34.12 -33.28
CA GLU A 217 17.54 32.80 -33.24
C GLU A 217 18.24 31.92 -32.17
N PRO A 218 17.52 30.98 -31.53
CA PRO A 218 18.12 30.10 -30.52
C PRO A 218 19.06 29.09 -31.16
N SER A 219 20.15 28.73 -30.46
CA SER A 219 21.04 27.64 -30.88
C SER A 219 20.37 26.28 -30.73
N ASP A 220 20.81 25.32 -31.56
CA ASP A 220 20.39 23.92 -31.42
C ASP A 220 20.81 23.35 -30.04
N ASP A 221 21.94 23.82 -29.49
CA ASP A 221 22.44 23.45 -28.16
C ASP A 221 21.47 23.82 -27.03
N LEU A 222 20.76 24.96 -27.16
CA LEU A 222 19.72 25.34 -26.19
C LEU A 222 18.56 24.34 -26.20
N GLY A 223 18.13 23.94 -27.40
CA GLY A 223 17.09 22.90 -27.57
C GLY A 223 17.51 21.59 -26.91
N TYR A 224 18.74 21.13 -27.18
CA TYR A 224 19.29 19.92 -26.57
C TYR A 224 19.39 20.01 -25.04
N CYS A 225 19.78 21.16 -24.48
CA CYS A 225 19.83 21.32 -23.03
C CYS A 225 18.44 21.27 -22.38
N ILE A 226 17.42 21.83 -23.03
CA ILE A 226 16.03 21.74 -22.55
C ILE A 226 15.59 20.28 -22.55
N GLU A 227 15.78 19.56 -23.66
CA GLU A 227 15.45 18.14 -23.76
C GLU A 227 16.18 17.29 -22.72
N ASN A 228 17.46 17.56 -22.48
CA ASN A 228 18.24 16.87 -21.46
C ASN A 228 17.70 17.13 -20.03
N VAL A 229 17.30 18.36 -19.70
CA VAL A 229 16.67 18.65 -18.40
C VAL A 229 15.35 17.89 -18.26
N VAL A 230 14.50 17.89 -19.30
CA VAL A 230 13.24 17.12 -19.32
C VAL A 230 13.51 15.63 -19.08
N LEU A 231 14.50 15.07 -19.77
CA LEU A 231 14.93 13.69 -19.60
C LEU A 231 15.34 13.40 -18.14
N LYS A 232 16.16 14.26 -17.53
CA LYS A 232 16.61 14.08 -16.14
C LYS A 232 15.50 14.26 -15.12
N THR A 233 14.54 15.16 -15.35
CA THR A 233 13.35 15.28 -14.50
C THR A 233 12.48 14.03 -14.59
N ARG A 234 12.36 13.44 -15.79
CA ARG A 234 11.61 12.19 -16.02
C ARG A 234 12.29 10.98 -15.36
N ASP A 235 13.61 10.85 -15.49
CA ASP A 235 14.40 9.83 -14.79
C ASP A 235 14.22 9.91 -13.26
N LEU A 236 14.29 11.12 -12.69
CA LEU A 236 14.05 11.34 -11.26
C LEU A 236 12.62 10.91 -10.85
N ARG A 237 11.59 11.30 -11.62
CA ARG A 237 10.20 10.87 -11.38
C ARG A 237 10.06 9.35 -11.38
N ARG A 238 10.71 8.67 -12.33
CA ARG A 238 10.70 7.20 -12.42
C ARG A 238 11.33 6.56 -11.19
N HIS A 239 12.50 7.03 -10.74
CA HIS A 239 13.11 6.52 -9.51
C HIS A 239 12.23 6.77 -8.27
N LEU A 240 11.57 7.92 -8.17
CA LEU A 240 10.67 8.22 -7.06
C LEU A 240 9.41 7.34 -7.09
N ARG A 241 8.78 7.14 -8.27
CA ARG A 241 7.65 6.20 -8.43
C ARG A 241 8.05 4.77 -8.09
N ARG A 242 9.21 4.30 -8.56
CA ARG A 242 9.72 2.98 -8.24
C ARG A 242 10.05 2.83 -6.75
N ALA A 243 10.52 3.87 -6.07
CA ALA A 243 10.67 3.85 -4.62
C ALA A 243 9.31 3.64 -3.90
N ILE A 244 8.24 4.26 -4.39
CA ILE A 244 6.88 4.01 -3.88
C ILE A 244 6.43 2.57 -4.18
N ALA A 245 6.73 2.04 -5.37
CA ALA A 245 6.43 0.65 -5.70
C ALA A 245 7.23 -0.35 -4.84
N ASP A 246 8.50 -0.04 -4.50
CA ASP A 246 9.31 -0.84 -3.55
C ASP A 246 8.59 -0.93 -2.19
N LEU A 247 8.12 0.22 -1.66
CA LEU A 247 7.38 0.28 -0.39
C LEU A 247 6.11 -0.57 -0.41
N VAL A 248 5.32 -0.52 -1.49
CA VAL A 248 4.09 -1.33 -1.59
C VAL A 248 4.41 -2.81 -1.73
N SER A 249 5.38 -3.15 -2.57
CA SER A 249 5.83 -4.53 -2.77
C SER A 249 6.28 -5.16 -1.45
N ASP A 250 6.97 -4.42 -0.60
CA ASP A 250 7.48 -4.91 0.68
C ASP A 250 6.45 -4.88 1.81
N ALA A 251 5.69 -3.78 1.97
CA ALA A 251 4.73 -3.63 3.07
C ALA A 251 3.51 -4.55 2.92
N PHE A 252 3.12 -4.88 1.68
CA PHE A 252 1.93 -5.70 1.39
C PHE A 252 2.28 -7.13 0.95
N LEU A 253 3.54 -7.57 1.12
CA LEU A 253 3.95 -8.93 0.79
C LEU A 253 3.26 -9.98 1.68
N ASP A 254 3.28 -9.76 3.00
CA ASP A 254 2.65 -10.64 3.97
C ASP A 254 1.78 -9.85 4.94
N THR A 255 0.50 -9.75 4.59
CA THR A 255 -0.50 -8.99 5.34
C THR A 255 -1.21 -9.79 6.43
N LYS A 256 -1.02 -11.12 6.47
CA LYS A 256 -1.82 -12.04 7.31
C LYS A 256 -1.01 -12.69 8.42
N THR A 257 0.27 -12.95 8.22
CA THR A 257 1.10 -13.63 9.24
C THR A 257 1.23 -12.82 10.53
N PRO A 258 1.46 -11.49 10.53
CA PRO A 258 1.65 -10.74 11.78
C PRO A 258 0.45 -10.83 12.72
N ILE A 259 -0.78 -10.70 12.21
CA ILE A 259 -1.99 -10.87 13.03
C ILE A 259 -2.20 -12.33 13.45
N ARG A 260 -1.85 -13.31 12.60
CA ARG A 260 -1.94 -14.74 12.95
C ARG A 260 -1.00 -15.09 14.10
N MET A 261 0.25 -14.63 14.05
CA MET A 261 1.24 -14.84 15.12
C MET A 261 0.80 -14.20 16.43
N LEU A 262 0.22 -13.00 16.38
CA LEU A 262 -0.36 -12.34 17.55
C LEU A 262 -1.50 -13.16 18.17
N ILE A 263 -2.43 -13.66 17.35
CA ILE A 263 -3.56 -14.47 17.83
C ILE A 263 -3.10 -15.82 18.37
N GLU A 264 -2.14 -16.46 17.71
CA GLU A 264 -1.56 -17.72 18.15
C GLU A 264 -0.88 -17.57 19.52
N ALA A 265 -0.03 -16.53 19.68
CA ALA A 265 0.57 -16.20 20.96
C ALA A 265 -0.48 -15.94 22.04
N ALA A 266 -1.48 -15.11 21.76
CA ALA A 266 -2.57 -14.82 22.69
C ALA A 266 -3.34 -16.10 23.08
N SER A 267 -3.57 -17.02 22.14
CA SER A 267 -4.30 -18.26 22.41
C SER A 267 -3.56 -19.21 23.37
N THR A 268 -2.24 -19.07 23.51
CA THR A 268 -1.46 -19.83 24.52
C THR A 268 -1.67 -19.31 25.95
N GLY A 269 -2.07 -18.04 26.10
CA GLY A 269 -2.12 -17.32 27.37
C GLY A 269 -0.76 -16.86 27.90
N ASN A 270 0.27 -16.83 27.04
CA ASN A 270 1.58 -16.29 27.39
C ASN A 270 1.62 -14.78 27.12
N GLU A 271 1.60 -13.98 28.20
CA GLU A 271 1.56 -12.53 28.12
C GLU A 271 2.81 -11.94 27.47
N ASP A 272 4.00 -12.42 27.84
CA ASP A 272 5.28 -11.90 27.32
C ASP A 272 5.37 -12.07 25.80
N ILE A 273 5.05 -13.27 25.30
CA ILE A 273 5.05 -13.55 23.86
C ILE A 273 3.96 -12.72 23.17
N THR A 274 2.78 -12.59 23.77
CA THR A 274 1.68 -11.80 23.20
C THR A 274 2.06 -10.33 23.06
N ILE A 275 2.75 -9.75 24.05
CA ILE A 275 3.25 -8.37 23.99
C ILE A 275 4.28 -8.21 22.87
N GLN A 276 5.22 -9.14 22.75
CA GLN A 276 6.22 -9.12 21.66
C GLN A 276 5.55 -9.20 20.29
N GLN A 277 4.61 -10.12 20.10
CA GLN A 277 3.86 -10.24 18.85
C GLN A 277 2.95 -9.04 18.58
N ALA A 278 2.44 -8.37 19.63
CA ALA A 278 1.67 -7.14 19.47
C ALA A 278 2.54 -5.97 18.98
N HIS A 279 3.78 -5.87 19.46
CA HIS A 279 4.75 -4.90 18.93
C HIS A 279 5.09 -5.19 17.47
N PHE A 280 5.35 -6.45 17.12
CA PHE A 280 5.63 -6.86 15.74
C PHE A 280 4.45 -6.57 14.80
N PHE A 281 3.22 -6.92 15.22
CA PHE A 281 2.00 -6.59 14.49
C PHE A 281 1.85 -5.07 14.29
N LYS A 282 2.07 -4.28 15.35
CA LYS A 282 1.96 -2.83 15.28
C LYS A 282 2.98 -2.23 14.31
N GLU A 283 4.24 -2.63 14.40
CA GLU A 283 5.29 -2.14 13.50
C GLU A 283 4.99 -2.46 12.04
N HIS A 284 4.51 -3.67 11.75
CA HIS A 284 4.06 -4.03 10.42
C HIS A 284 2.86 -3.16 9.96
N ALA A 285 1.85 -3.01 10.79
CA ALA A 285 0.67 -2.20 10.49
C ALA A 285 1.01 -0.71 10.28
N ASP A 286 1.87 -0.14 11.12
CA ASP A 286 2.32 1.26 11.02
C ASP A 286 3.04 1.52 9.68
N ARG A 287 3.82 0.56 9.17
CA ARG A 287 4.44 0.64 7.83
C ARG A 287 3.41 0.68 6.72
N MET A 288 2.35 -0.14 6.79
CA MET A 288 1.29 -0.18 5.77
C MET A 288 0.48 1.13 5.73
N VAL A 289 0.21 1.73 6.89
CA VAL A 289 -0.64 2.92 7.00
C VAL A 289 0.11 4.24 6.85
N ALA A 290 1.42 4.22 6.60
CA ALA A 290 2.28 5.41 6.58
C ALA A 290 1.93 6.47 5.50
N GLN A 291 0.92 6.24 4.64
CA GLN A 291 0.42 7.14 3.58
C GLN A 291 1.49 7.66 2.58
N ARG A 292 2.73 7.16 2.68
CA ARG A 292 3.89 7.52 1.84
C ARG A 292 3.63 7.30 0.35
N ILE A 293 2.75 6.36 0.02
CA ILE A 293 2.41 6.02 -1.37
C ILE A 293 1.69 7.16 -2.12
N CYS A 294 1.18 8.17 -1.41
CA CYS A 294 0.56 9.35 -2.01
C CYS A 294 1.59 10.40 -2.46
N GLU A 295 2.87 10.30 -2.04
CA GLU A 295 3.88 11.35 -2.24
C GLU A 295 4.12 11.71 -3.71
N MET A 296 4.00 10.74 -4.62
CA MET A 296 4.22 10.89 -6.06
C MET A 296 2.94 10.90 -6.90
N SER A 297 1.77 10.94 -6.26
CA SER A 297 0.48 10.89 -6.95
C SER A 297 -0.03 12.26 -7.37
N THR A 298 -0.51 12.35 -8.60
CA THR A 298 -1.28 13.48 -9.15
C THR A 298 -2.79 13.28 -9.04
N ASP A 299 -3.26 12.08 -8.67
CA ASP A 299 -4.68 11.74 -8.60
C ASP A 299 -5.23 12.05 -7.20
N GLN A 300 -6.05 13.09 -7.11
CA GLN A 300 -6.70 13.51 -5.87
C GLN A 300 -7.70 12.45 -5.36
N ASP A 301 -8.39 11.75 -6.24
CA ASP A 301 -9.40 10.75 -5.87
C ASP A 301 -8.74 9.49 -5.34
N ALA A 302 -7.67 9.04 -6.00
CA ALA A 302 -6.88 7.92 -5.51
C ALA A 302 -6.22 8.26 -4.16
N ASN A 303 -5.69 9.48 -4.00
CA ASN A 303 -5.18 9.97 -2.71
C ASN A 303 -6.26 9.97 -1.61
N ARG A 304 -7.50 10.39 -1.93
CA ARG A 304 -8.63 10.33 -0.98
C ARG A 304 -8.86 8.90 -0.49
N VAL A 305 -8.97 7.95 -1.42
CA VAL A 305 -9.27 6.56 -1.11
C VAL A 305 -8.17 5.90 -0.29
N VAL A 306 -6.90 6.05 -0.69
CA VAL A 306 -5.75 5.48 0.03
C VAL A 306 -5.65 6.02 1.45
N ARG A 307 -5.68 7.34 1.62
CA ARG A 307 -5.53 7.97 2.95
C ARG A 307 -6.71 7.62 3.85
N TYR A 308 -7.90 7.46 3.28
CA TYR A 308 -9.06 7.01 4.05
C TYR A 308 -8.93 5.54 4.46
N ALA A 309 -8.55 4.64 3.55
CA ALA A 309 -8.32 3.24 3.88
C ALA A 309 -7.22 3.08 4.94
N ALA A 310 -6.14 3.85 4.84
CA ALA A 310 -5.07 3.88 5.84
C ALA A 310 -5.58 4.32 7.22
N LEU A 311 -6.38 5.39 7.28
CA LEU A 311 -7.02 5.86 8.52
C LEU A 311 -7.93 4.77 9.13
N CYS A 312 -8.69 4.04 8.31
CA CYS A 312 -9.52 2.95 8.79
C CYS A 312 -8.70 1.83 9.44
N CYS A 313 -7.55 1.47 8.84
CA CYS A 313 -6.62 0.52 9.43
C CYS A 313 -6.02 1.08 10.73
N GLU A 314 -5.50 2.31 10.71
CA GLU A 314 -4.85 2.96 11.86
C GLU A 314 -5.73 2.96 13.12
N ARG A 315 -7.02 3.28 12.97
CA ARG A 315 -7.99 3.26 14.08
C ARG A 315 -8.27 1.85 14.63
N LEU A 316 -8.05 0.81 13.82
CA LEU A 316 -8.28 -0.58 14.21
C LEU A 316 -7.08 -1.22 14.91
N ILE A 317 -5.85 -0.79 14.59
CA ILE A 317 -4.60 -1.29 15.19
C ILE A 317 -4.67 -1.42 16.72
N PRO A 318 -4.97 -0.35 17.49
CA PRO A 318 -5.02 -0.47 18.94
C PRO A 318 -6.09 -1.45 19.41
N GLN A 319 -7.24 -1.50 18.74
CA GLN A 319 -8.33 -2.38 19.17
C GLN A 319 -8.03 -3.87 18.95
N VAL A 320 -7.35 -4.21 17.84
CA VAL A 320 -6.84 -5.56 17.58
C VAL A 320 -5.85 -5.99 18.66
N ILE A 321 -4.93 -5.10 19.06
CA ILE A 321 -3.96 -5.38 20.13
C ILE A 321 -4.68 -5.62 21.47
N HIS A 322 -5.66 -4.79 21.83
CA HIS A 322 -6.42 -4.99 23.08
C HIS A 322 -7.30 -6.25 23.02
N ALA A 323 -7.82 -6.61 21.84
CA ALA A 323 -8.58 -7.85 21.66
C ALA A 323 -7.68 -9.09 21.86
N ALA A 324 -6.44 -9.04 21.37
CA ALA A 324 -5.46 -10.10 21.58
C ALA A 324 -5.04 -10.22 23.06
N LYS A 325 -4.81 -9.09 23.75
CA LYS A 325 -4.54 -9.09 25.20
C LYS A 325 -5.70 -9.67 26.00
N LEU A 326 -6.93 -9.29 25.67
CA LEU A 326 -8.14 -9.85 26.27
C LEU A 326 -8.25 -11.37 26.05
N LEU A 327 -7.92 -11.85 24.85
CA LEU A 327 -7.85 -13.28 24.57
C LEU A 327 -6.76 -13.97 25.40
N CYS A 328 -5.58 -13.36 25.53
CA CYS A 328 -4.48 -13.90 26.33
C CYS A 328 -4.88 -14.12 27.79
N GLU A 329 -5.58 -13.15 28.39
CA GLU A 329 -5.97 -13.23 29.79
C GLU A 329 -7.11 -14.24 30.05
N LYS A 330 -8.02 -14.41 29.08
CA LYS A 330 -9.17 -15.34 29.20
C LYS A 330 -9.25 -16.26 27.98
N LYS A 331 -8.20 -17.04 27.73
CA LYS A 331 -8.07 -17.88 26.52
C LYS A 331 -9.18 -18.93 26.34
N ASP A 332 -9.72 -19.46 27.44
CA ASP A 332 -10.75 -20.50 27.41
C ASP A 332 -12.18 -19.93 27.28
N SER A 333 -12.33 -18.60 27.32
CA SER A 333 -13.63 -17.97 27.20
C SER A 333 -14.09 -17.96 25.74
N PRO A 334 -15.27 -18.53 25.40
CA PRO A 334 -15.78 -18.48 24.03
C PRO A 334 -16.04 -17.04 23.57
N PHE A 335 -16.33 -16.12 24.50
CA PHE A 335 -16.61 -14.72 24.19
C PHE A 335 -15.36 -13.92 23.80
N THR A 336 -14.19 -14.27 24.31
CA THR A 336 -12.93 -13.59 23.95
C THR A 336 -12.39 -14.13 22.63
N GLN A 337 -12.58 -15.44 22.37
CA GLN A 337 -12.31 -16.08 21.08
C GLN A 337 -13.19 -15.50 19.96
N GLU A 338 -14.51 -15.41 20.18
CA GLU A 338 -15.45 -14.78 19.24
C GLU A 338 -15.10 -13.31 19.00
N ASN A 339 -14.78 -12.56 20.06
CA ASN A 339 -14.34 -11.17 19.94
C ASN A 339 -13.09 -11.04 19.06
N MET A 340 -12.04 -11.84 19.33
CA MET A 340 -10.82 -11.82 18.52
C MET A 340 -11.08 -12.20 17.07
N ALA A 341 -11.97 -13.17 16.81
CA ALA A 341 -12.32 -13.58 15.45
C ALA A 341 -12.97 -12.44 14.65
N VAL A 342 -13.86 -11.66 15.27
CA VAL A 342 -14.48 -10.47 14.63
C VAL A 342 -13.43 -9.41 14.32
N PHE A 343 -12.51 -9.13 15.25
CA PHE A 343 -11.41 -8.20 15.03
C PHE A 343 -10.47 -8.65 13.91
N LYS A 344 -10.13 -9.95 13.87
CA LYS A 344 -9.32 -10.55 12.80
C LYS A 344 -9.95 -10.36 11.44
N SER A 345 -11.22 -10.76 11.27
CA SER A 345 -11.93 -10.62 9.99
C SER A 345 -12.00 -9.15 9.56
N THR A 346 -12.32 -8.25 10.49
CA THR A 346 -12.42 -6.82 10.16
C THR A 346 -11.07 -6.21 9.80
N TRP A 347 -9.98 -6.66 10.44
CA TRP A 347 -8.62 -6.25 10.07
C TRP A 347 -8.25 -6.73 8.67
N GLU A 348 -8.48 -8.01 8.37
CA GLU A 348 -8.21 -8.58 7.05
C GLU A 348 -8.99 -7.87 5.94
N ASP A 349 -10.27 -7.53 6.18
CA ASP A 349 -11.10 -6.78 5.22
C ASP A 349 -10.59 -5.35 4.99
N ARG A 350 -10.25 -4.62 6.06
CA ARG A 350 -9.72 -3.24 5.94
C ARG A 350 -8.36 -3.20 5.27
N VAL A 351 -7.48 -4.15 5.61
CA VAL A 351 -6.18 -4.29 4.96
C VAL A 351 -6.35 -4.61 3.48
N ASN A 352 -7.26 -5.51 3.11
CA ASN A 352 -7.51 -5.83 1.70
C ASN A 352 -7.95 -4.57 0.92
N LEU A 353 -8.83 -3.74 1.48
CA LEU A 353 -9.22 -2.47 0.86
C LEU A 353 -8.04 -1.51 0.72
N LEU A 354 -7.15 -1.43 1.72
CA LEU A 354 -5.94 -0.61 1.65
C LEU A 354 -4.98 -1.13 0.57
N THR A 355 -4.78 -2.44 0.46
CA THR A 355 -3.96 -3.06 -0.59
C THR A 355 -4.50 -2.71 -1.97
N MET A 356 -5.81 -2.89 -2.20
CA MET A 356 -6.43 -2.54 -3.48
C MET A 356 -6.33 -1.05 -3.81
N ALA A 357 -6.44 -0.19 -2.80
CA ALA A 357 -6.26 1.26 -2.98
C ALA A 357 -4.81 1.61 -3.32
N ALA A 358 -3.85 0.99 -2.63
CA ALA A 358 -2.43 1.18 -2.86
C ALA A 358 -1.98 0.70 -4.25
N ASP A 359 -2.53 -0.42 -4.72
CA ASP A 359 -2.19 -0.98 -6.03
C ASP A 359 -2.59 -0.07 -7.18
N ARG A 360 -3.75 0.58 -7.08
CA ARG A 360 -4.21 1.56 -8.07
C ARG A 360 -3.29 2.78 -8.20
N MET A 361 -2.44 3.03 -7.20
CA MET A 361 -1.49 4.15 -7.24
C MET A 361 -0.26 3.83 -8.08
N ILE A 362 -0.01 2.56 -8.38
CA ILE A 362 1.23 2.10 -8.99
C ILE A 362 0.94 1.59 -10.39
N SER A 363 1.78 1.98 -11.35
CA SER A 363 1.70 1.43 -12.69
C SER A 363 2.12 -0.03 -12.72
N VAL A 364 1.48 -0.84 -13.55
CA VAL A 364 1.84 -2.26 -13.71
C VAL A 364 3.29 -2.42 -14.16
N VAL A 365 3.79 -1.49 -14.97
CA VAL A 365 5.18 -1.49 -15.44
C VAL A 365 6.15 -1.29 -14.27
N ASP A 366 5.92 -0.30 -13.42
CA ASP A 366 6.78 -0.07 -12.24
C ASP A 366 6.69 -1.24 -11.27
N PHE A 367 5.49 -1.76 -11.02
CA PHE A 367 5.27 -2.88 -10.10
C PHE A 367 5.99 -4.14 -10.58
N LEU A 368 5.92 -4.47 -11.87
CA LEU A 368 6.61 -5.63 -12.44
C LEU A 368 8.12 -5.47 -12.41
N ALA A 369 8.64 -4.29 -12.78
CA ALA A 369 10.08 -4.02 -12.75
C ALA A 369 10.66 -4.12 -11.33
N VAL A 370 9.94 -3.59 -10.34
CA VAL A 370 10.32 -3.71 -8.92
C VAL A 370 10.23 -5.15 -8.44
N SER A 371 9.15 -5.86 -8.78
CA SER A 371 8.95 -7.25 -8.36
C SER A 371 10.02 -8.19 -8.94
N GLU A 372 10.42 -7.99 -10.20
CA GLU A 372 11.52 -8.71 -10.84
C GLU A 372 12.84 -8.49 -10.08
N ALA A 373 13.20 -7.22 -9.81
CA ALA A 373 14.40 -6.88 -9.06
C ALA A 373 14.39 -7.47 -7.64
N HIS A 374 13.24 -7.46 -6.96
CA HIS A 374 13.09 -8.04 -5.63
C HIS A 374 13.23 -9.57 -5.64
N ILE A 375 12.64 -10.24 -6.63
CA ILE A 375 12.79 -11.70 -6.79
C ILE A 375 14.26 -12.06 -6.99
N GLN A 376 15.00 -11.30 -7.80
CA GLN A 376 16.43 -11.51 -8.01
C GLN A 376 17.26 -11.28 -6.73
N GLU A 377 16.88 -10.30 -5.90
CA GLU A 377 17.51 -10.09 -4.59
C GLU A 377 17.21 -11.24 -3.63
N ASP A 378 15.97 -11.71 -3.58
CA ASP A 378 15.57 -12.85 -2.76
C ASP A 378 16.27 -14.15 -3.24
N THR A 379 16.49 -14.32 -4.55
CA THR A 379 17.31 -15.42 -5.10
C THR A 379 18.75 -15.36 -4.61
N LYS A 380 19.37 -14.17 -4.60
CA LYS A 380 20.73 -14.00 -4.05
C LYS A 380 20.77 -14.34 -2.55
N GLN A 381 19.75 -13.96 -1.79
CA GLN A 381 19.66 -14.31 -0.37
C GLN A 381 19.49 -15.82 -0.16
N ALA A 382 18.69 -16.50 -0.99
CA ALA A 382 18.55 -17.95 -0.93
C ALA A 382 19.88 -18.67 -1.22
N ILE A 383 20.62 -18.23 -2.25
CA ILE A 383 21.95 -18.77 -2.57
C ILE A 383 22.94 -18.52 -1.44
N GLN A 384 22.96 -17.31 -0.87
CA GLN A 384 23.81 -16.99 0.27
C GLN A 384 23.50 -17.89 1.47
N GLY A 385 22.21 -18.15 1.76
CA GLY A 385 21.79 -19.08 2.82
C GLY A 385 22.29 -20.51 2.60
N ILE A 386 22.38 -20.98 1.34
CA ILE A 386 22.96 -22.30 1.01
C ILE A 386 24.46 -22.31 1.29
N VAL A 387 25.19 -21.27 0.86
CA VAL A 387 26.64 -21.14 1.09
C VAL A 387 26.96 -21.06 2.58
N GLU A 388 26.15 -20.31 3.34
CA GLU A 388 26.28 -20.16 4.80
C GLU A 388 25.72 -21.35 5.59
N LYS A 389 25.03 -22.28 4.91
CA LYS A 389 24.37 -23.45 5.49
C LYS A 389 23.31 -23.08 6.53
N ASP A 390 22.59 -22.00 6.27
CA ASP A 390 21.49 -21.49 7.10
C ASP A 390 20.13 -21.82 6.48
N PRO A 391 19.48 -22.93 6.88
CA PRO A 391 18.19 -23.33 6.33
C PRO A 391 17.07 -22.32 6.59
N ASP A 392 17.14 -21.54 7.68
CA ASP A 392 16.11 -20.55 8.01
C ASP A 392 16.13 -19.37 7.04
N THR A 393 17.33 -18.96 6.60
CA THR A 393 17.48 -17.92 5.58
C THR A 393 17.00 -18.40 4.20
N ILE A 394 17.28 -19.66 3.84
CA ILE A 394 16.79 -20.25 2.59
C ILE A 394 15.26 -20.32 2.58
N ASP A 395 14.64 -20.83 3.66
CA ASP A 395 13.18 -20.96 3.75
C ASP A 395 12.48 -19.59 3.69
N ARG A 396 13.04 -18.60 4.40
CA ARG A 396 12.53 -17.22 4.37
C ARG A 396 12.61 -16.61 2.97
N ALA A 397 13.75 -16.75 2.29
CA ALA A 397 13.96 -16.24 0.94
C ALA A 397 13.05 -16.95 -0.07
N ALA A 398 12.93 -18.28 -0.01
CA ALA A 398 12.01 -19.05 -0.86
C ALA A 398 10.55 -18.67 -0.61
N GLY A 399 10.18 -18.43 0.65
CA GLY A 399 8.88 -17.91 1.05
C GLY A 399 8.59 -16.53 0.44
N ALA A 400 9.58 -15.62 0.44
CA ALA A 400 9.48 -14.30 -0.16
C ALA A 400 9.32 -14.37 -1.68
N ILE A 401 10.13 -15.18 -2.39
CA ILE A 401 10.01 -15.42 -3.84
C ILE A 401 8.60 -15.91 -4.19
N ARG A 402 8.11 -16.91 -3.45
CA ARG A 402 6.75 -17.45 -3.63
C ARG A 402 5.70 -16.36 -3.41
N GLY A 403 5.81 -15.60 -2.33
CA GLY A 403 4.89 -14.51 -1.98
C GLY A 403 4.84 -13.43 -3.07
N ARG A 404 6.00 -12.97 -3.53
CA ARG A 404 6.11 -11.95 -4.59
C ARG A 404 5.56 -12.45 -5.92
N SER A 405 5.83 -13.71 -6.27
CA SER A 405 5.30 -14.31 -7.49
C SER A 405 3.78 -14.41 -7.50
N LEU A 406 3.18 -14.82 -6.36
CA LEU A 406 1.72 -14.82 -6.21
C LEU A 406 1.17 -13.39 -6.28
N ARG A 407 1.85 -12.44 -5.64
CA ARG A 407 1.46 -11.03 -5.66
C ARG A 407 1.51 -10.43 -7.06
N VAL A 408 2.49 -10.80 -7.88
CA VAL A 408 2.57 -10.45 -9.32
C VAL A 408 1.34 -10.97 -10.05
N CYS A 409 0.95 -12.23 -9.85
CA CYS A 409 -0.26 -12.77 -10.47
C CYS A 409 -1.52 -12.00 -10.03
N GLU A 410 -1.69 -11.75 -8.72
CA GLU A 410 -2.84 -11.02 -8.19
C GLU A 410 -2.93 -9.58 -8.71
N PHE A 411 -1.80 -8.87 -8.73
CA PHE A 411 -1.72 -7.49 -9.22
C PHE A 411 -2.07 -7.42 -10.70
N VAL A 412 -1.44 -8.26 -11.52
CA VAL A 412 -1.65 -8.26 -12.97
C VAL A 412 -3.06 -8.75 -13.33
N ASP A 413 -3.58 -9.79 -12.68
CA ASP A 413 -4.94 -10.26 -12.92
C ASP A 413 -5.97 -9.15 -12.57
N SER A 414 -5.78 -8.46 -11.45
CA SER A 414 -6.61 -7.32 -11.04
C SER A 414 -6.55 -6.16 -12.04
N GLU A 415 -5.36 -5.84 -12.56
CA GLU A 415 -5.24 -4.85 -13.62
C GLU A 415 -6.00 -5.29 -14.87
N MET A 416 -5.82 -6.55 -15.30
CA MET A 416 -6.45 -7.08 -16.50
C MET A 416 -7.98 -7.17 -16.38
N ASP A 417 -8.55 -7.13 -15.17
CA ASP A 417 -10.00 -7.03 -14.94
C ASP A 417 -10.58 -5.65 -15.25
N SER A 418 -9.74 -4.60 -15.34
CA SER A 418 -10.17 -3.28 -15.80
C SER A 418 -10.39 -3.23 -17.32
N TYR A 419 -9.81 -4.17 -18.07
CA TYR A 419 -9.93 -4.24 -19.53
C TYR A 419 -11.17 -5.03 -19.94
N PRO A 420 -11.91 -4.60 -20.97
CA PRO A 420 -12.91 -5.43 -21.61
C PRO A 420 -12.30 -6.76 -22.12
N PRO A 421 -13.09 -7.84 -22.22
CA PRO A 421 -12.62 -9.11 -22.76
C PRO A 421 -11.95 -8.92 -24.13
N CYS A 422 -10.64 -9.20 -24.21
CA CYS A 422 -9.85 -9.00 -25.41
C CYS A 422 -8.63 -9.93 -25.43
N ALA A 423 -8.11 -10.20 -26.62
CA ALA A 423 -6.96 -11.09 -26.82
C ALA A 423 -5.71 -10.65 -26.05
N TYR A 424 -5.51 -9.34 -25.85
CA TYR A 424 -4.43 -8.82 -25.04
C TYR A 424 -4.55 -9.27 -23.57
N ALA A 425 -5.70 -8.98 -22.94
CA ALA A 425 -5.94 -9.36 -21.55
C ALA A 425 -5.90 -10.89 -21.37
N ASP A 426 -6.43 -11.66 -22.33
CA ASP A 426 -6.38 -13.12 -22.30
C ASP A 426 -4.96 -13.68 -22.38
N ASN A 427 -4.10 -13.08 -23.22
CA ASN A 427 -2.69 -13.49 -23.34
C ASN A 427 -1.91 -13.21 -22.05
N VAL A 428 -2.12 -12.04 -21.44
CA VAL A 428 -1.49 -11.69 -20.15
C VAL A 428 -1.97 -12.63 -19.04
N ARG A 429 -3.28 -12.88 -18.94
CA ARG A 429 -3.88 -13.83 -17.99
C ARG A 429 -3.38 -15.27 -18.21
N MET A 430 -3.03 -15.65 -19.43
CA MET A 430 -2.43 -16.95 -19.70
C MET A 430 -1.03 -17.03 -19.11
N ALA A 431 -0.23 -15.97 -19.23
CA ALA A 431 1.11 -15.91 -18.64
C ALA A 431 1.05 -15.96 -17.09
N THR A 432 0.13 -15.22 -16.46
CA THR A 432 -0.07 -15.27 -14.99
C THR A 432 -0.53 -16.65 -14.52
N ARG A 433 -1.43 -17.32 -15.27
CA ARG A 433 -1.83 -18.70 -15.01
C ARG A 433 -0.67 -19.69 -15.09
N ILE A 434 0.21 -19.57 -16.09
CA ILE A 434 1.39 -20.43 -16.22
C ILE A 434 2.30 -20.27 -14.98
N LEU A 435 2.58 -19.02 -14.58
CA LEU A 435 3.37 -18.75 -13.37
C LEU A 435 2.71 -19.38 -12.13
N ARG A 436 1.42 -19.12 -11.90
CA ARG A 436 0.69 -19.57 -10.71
C ARG A 436 0.49 -21.08 -10.64
N ASP A 437 0.04 -21.69 -11.73
CA ASP A 437 -0.52 -23.03 -11.71
C ASP A 437 0.51 -24.10 -12.14
N SER A 438 1.62 -23.70 -12.79
CA SER A 438 2.67 -24.62 -13.26
C SER A 438 4.05 -24.32 -12.68
N VAL A 439 4.52 -23.08 -12.81
CA VAL A 439 5.90 -22.72 -12.43
C VAL A 439 6.07 -22.67 -10.92
N LEU A 440 5.15 -22.00 -10.20
CA LEU A 440 5.22 -21.86 -8.75
C LEU A 440 5.21 -23.20 -8.00
N PRO A 441 4.33 -24.17 -8.31
CA PRO A 441 4.39 -25.49 -7.68
C PRO A 441 5.72 -26.22 -7.91
N THR A 442 6.31 -26.05 -9.09
CA THR A 442 7.63 -26.63 -9.43
C THR A 442 8.74 -25.98 -8.61
N PHE A 443 8.75 -24.65 -8.54
CA PHE A 443 9.67 -23.89 -7.69
C PHE A 443 9.58 -24.32 -6.23
N VAL A 444 8.37 -24.35 -5.65
CA VAL A 444 8.16 -24.76 -4.25
C VAL A 444 8.68 -26.17 -4.01
N SER A 445 8.41 -27.11 -4.92
CA SER A 445 8.92 -28.49 -4.79
C SER A 445 10.44 -28.54 -4.79
N LYS A 446 11.11 -27.80 -5.68
CA LYS A 446 12.58 -27.74 -5.75
C LYS A 446 13.18 -27.05 -4.53
N ALA A 447 12.68 -25.86 -4.18
CA ALA A 447 13.16 -25.08 -3.03
C ALA A 447 13.03 -25.87 -1.71
N THR A 448 11.89 -26.55 -1.49
CA THR A 448 11.71 -27.39 -0.29
C THR A 448 12.71 -28.55 -0.23
N LYS A 449 13.12 -29.13 -1.37
CA LYS A 449 14.16 -30.17 -1.39
C LYS A 449 15.51 -29.62 -0.96
N VAL A 450 15.88 -28.45 -1.48
CA VAL A 450 17.13 -27.75 -1.11
C VAL A 450 17.12 -27.40 0.38
N VAL A 451 16.04 -26.82 0.89
CA VAL A 451 15.90 -26.50 2.32
C VAL A 451 16.07 -27.75 3.19
N ASN A 452 15.42 -28.86 2.82
CA ASN A 452 15.53 -30.12 3.56
C ASN A 452 16.94 -30.73 3.49
N ALA A 453 17.59 -30.67 2.32
CA ALA A 453 18.96 -31.16 2.13
C ALA A 453 19.94 -30.40 3.03
N VAL A 454 19.85 -29.07 3.05
CA VAL A 454 20.68 -28.21 3.92
C VAL A 454 20.34 -28.44 5.39
N SER A 455 19.05 -28.56 5.75
CA SER A 455 18.62 -28.78 7.13
C SER A 455 19.13 -30.11 7.72
N HIS A 456 19.15 -31.18 6.93
CA HIS A 456 19.58 -32.50 7.38
C HIS A 456 21.10 -32.68 7.38
N HIS A 457 21.85 -31.88 6.61
CA HIS A 457 23.28 -32.04 6.40
C HIS A 457 24.13 -30.78 6.68
N ALA A 458 23.59 -29.78 7.39
CA ALA A 458 24.24 -28.48 7.62
C ALA A 458 25.70 -28.59 8.15
N SER A 459 25.99 -29.56 9.02
CA SER A 459 27.33 -29.73 9.60
C SER A 459 28.30 -30.58 8.76
N GLU A 460 27.80 -31.34 7.78
CA GLU A 460 28.55 -32.38 7.05
C GLU A 460 28.58 -32.18 5.52
N MET A 461 27.81 -31.23 4.97
CA MET A 461 27.80 -30.95 3.53
C MET A 461 29.20 -30.61 3.00
N SER A 462 29.64 -31.39 2.02
CA SER A 462 30.84 -31.16 1.24
C SER A 462 30.67 -29.96 0.29
N PRO A 463 31.76 -29.34 -0.18
CA PRO A 463 31.69 -28.26 -1.16
C PRO A 463 30.94 -28.65 -2.44
N GLU A 464 31.10 -29.89 -2.92
CA GLU A 464 30.42 -30.41 -4.12
C GLU A 464 28.90 -30.53 -3.91
N GLU A 465 28.46 -30.87 -2.69
CA GLU A 465 27.02 -30.90 -2.35
C GLU A 465 26.46 -29.48 -2.24
N THR A 466 27.20 -28.53 -1.64
CA THR A 466 26.79 -27.12 -1.60
C THR A 466 26.65 -26.53 -3.01
N GLU A 467 27.59 -26.82 -3.91
CA GLU A 467 27.52 -26.40 -5.32
C GLU A 467 26.30 -26.99 -6.02
N ARG A 468 26.04 -28.30 -5.84
CA ARG A 468 24.85 -28.96 -6.40
C ARG A 468 23.54 -28.35 -5.92
N GLU A 469 23.40 -28.10 -4.61
CA GLU A 469 22.19 -27.50 -4.05
C GLU A 469 22.04 -26.04 -4.51
N THR A 470 23.16 -25.34 -4.70
CA THR A 470 23.18 -23.98 -5.28
C THR A 470 22.67 -23.99 -6.71
N ASP A 471 23.17 -24.90 -7.56
CA ASP A 471 22.73 -25.05 -8.95
C ASP A 471 21.23 -25.41 -9.04
N GLU A 472 20.75 -26.29 -8.16
CA GLU A 472 19.33 -26.65 -8.13
C GLU A 472 18.45 -25.46 -7.72
N MET A 473 18.90 -24.65 -6.74
CA MET A 473 18.21 -23.42 -6.34
C MET A 473 18.22 -22.37 -7.45
N ILE A 474 19.35 -22.18 -8.14
CA ILE A 474 19.47 -21.27 -9.29
C ILE A 474 18.48 -21.71 -10.37
N SER A 475 18.51 -22.99 -10.76
CA SER A 475 17.56 -23.55 -11.73
C SER A 475 16.11 -23.33 -11.32
N ALA A 476 15.78 -23.48 -10.04
CA ALA A 476 14.43 -23.21 -9.54
C ALA A 476 14.04 -21.74 -9.66
N CYS A 477 14.94 -20.81 -9.31
CA CYS A 477 14.72 -19.38 -9.37
C CYS A 477 14.64 -18.86 -10.81
N GLU A 478 15.44 -19.40 -11.74
CA GLU A 478 15.39 -19.06 -13.16
C GLU A 478 14.01 -19.35 -13.77
N LEU A 479 13.32 -20.41 -13.32
CA LEU A 479 11.96 -20.69 -13.78
C LEU A 479 11.00 -19.54 -13.40
N ILE A 480 11.14 -18.99 -12.19
CA ILE A 480 10.34 -17.86 -11.71
C ILE A 480 10.70 -16.58 -12.47
N ASP A 481 12.00 -16.26 -12.57
CA ASP A 481 12.49 -15.04 -13.24
C ASP A 481 12.03 -15.00 -14.71
N ASN A 482 12.19 -16.11 -15.44
CA ASN A 482 11.73 -16.21 -16.82
C ASN A 482 10.21 -16.05 -16.94
N ALA A 483 9.42 -16.66 -16.05
CA ALA A 483 7.97 -16.53 -16.08
C ALA A 483 7.48 -15.11 -15.76
N VAL A 484 8.14 -14.41 -14.84
CA VAL A 484 7.84 -12.99 -14.54
C VAL A 484 8.24 -12.10 -15.72
N LYS A 485 9.39 -12.36 -16.35
CA LYS A 485 9.81 -11.67 -17.59
C LYS A 485 8.83 -11.90 -18.75
N ASP A 486 8.28 -13.10 -18.88
CA ASP A 486 7.25 -13.41 -19.88
C ASP A 486 5.97 -12.62 -19.63
N ILE A 487 5.52 -12.51 -18.37
CA ILE A 487 4.38 -11.67 -17.98
C ILE A 487 4.66 -10.20 -18.34
N ARG A 488 5.83 -9.69 -17.98
CA ARG A 488 6.23 -8.31 -18.29
C ARG A 488 6.25 -8.05 -19.79
N THR A 489 6.84 -8.97 -20.56
CA THR A 489 6.86 -8.90 -22.02
C THR A 489 5.44 -8.94 -22.59
N ALA A 490 4.54 -9.76 -22.05
CA ALA A 490 3.15 -9.82 -22.48
C ALA A 490 2.40 -8.50 -22.23
N VAL A 491 2.61 -7.88 -21.06
CA VAL A 491 2.02 -6.57 -20.70
C VAL A 491 2.55 -5.46 -21.63
N LEU A 492 3.85 -5.43 -21.89
CA LEU A 492 4.48 -4.38 -22.69
C LEU A 492 4.10 -4.42 -24.18
N ARG A 493 3.56 -5.53 -24.70
CA ARG A 493 3.17 -5.67 -26.12
C ARG A 493 2.04 -4.73 -26.56
N ASN A 494 1.27 -4.17 -25.63
CA ASN A 494 0.17 -3.24 -25.93
C ASN A 494 0.44 -1.82 -25.42
N ARG A 495 1.70 -1.51 -25.06
CA ARG A 495 2.09 -0.20 -24.54
C ARG A 495 2.08 0.84 -25.65
N ASN A 496 1.56 2.04 -25.36
CA ASN A 496 1.68 3.17 -26.27
C ASN A 496 3.15 3.63 -26.30
N PRO A 497 3.76 3.88 -27.48
CA PRO A 497 5.12 4.44 -27.56
C PRO A 497 5.33 5.73 -26.75
N GLU A 498 4.26 6.49 -26.51
CA GLU A 498 4.29 7.72 -25.70
C GLU A 498 4.38 7.45 -24.18
N ASP A 499 4.10 6.23 -23.72
CA ASP A 499 4.18 5.84 -22.31
C ASP A 499 5.61 5.44 -21.90
N VAL A 500 6.60 5.51 -22.81
CA VAL A 500 8.00 5.16 -22.52
C VAL A 500 8.65 6.30 -21.74
N ASP A 501 9.06 6.00 -20.51
CA ASP A 501 9.56 6.96 -19.54
C ASP A 501 11.02 7.35 -19.75
N SER A 502 11.83 6.62 -20.52
CA SER A 502 13.08 7.10 -21.13
C SER A 502 13.76 6.05 -22.00
N ASP A 503 14.72 6.44 -22.83
CA ASP A 503 15.55 5.46 -23.59
C ASP A 503 16.34 4.54 -22.64
N ASN A 504 16.62 5.00 -21.41
CA ASN A 504 17.18 4.18 -20.34
C ASN A 504 16.20 3.12 -19.83
N GLU A 505 14.90 3.26 -20.09
CA GLU A 505 13.93 2.20 -19.84
C GLU A 505 14.32 0.98 -20.66
N TYR A 506 14.56 1.09 -21.97
CA TYR A 506 15.05 -0.02 -22.79
C TYR A 506 16.42 -0.57 -22.37
N ILE A 507 17.30 0.24 -21.77
CA ILE A 507 18.65 -0.19 -21.35
C ILE A 507 18.66 -0.79 -19.95
N GLU A 508 17.83 -0.34 -19.01
CA GLU A 508 17.64 -0.98 -17.70
C GLU A 508 16.72 -2.20 -17.81
N ASP A 509 15.65 -2.10 -18.60
CA ASP A 509 14.70 -3.17 -18.86
C ASP A 509 15.23 -4.19 -19.89
N GLY A 510 16.19 -3.78 -20.72
CA GLY A 510 17.10 -4.68 -21.46
C GLY A 510 18.36 -5.03 -20.68
N GLY A 511 18.65 -4.35 -19.58
CA GLY A 511 19.82 -4.59 -18.72
C GLY A 511 19.66 -5.82 -17.84
N THR A 512 18.42 -6.21 -17.52
CA THR A 512 18.09 -7.53 -16.97
C THR A 512 18.19 -8.67 -18.01
N THR A 513 18.59 -8.37 -19.26
CA THR A 513 18.97 -9.36 -20.28
C THR A 513 20.47 -9.54 -20.47
N ALA A 514 21.31 -8.83 -19.71
CA ALA A 514 22.75 -9.09 -19.69
C ALA A 514 23.09 -10.16 -18.65
N ILE A 515 23.28 -11.39 -19.14
CA ILE A 515 24.10 -12.39 -18.46
C ILE A 515 25.49 -11.77 -18.32
N ASP A 516 25.81 -11.26 -17.13
CA ASP A 516 27.19 -11.09 -16.74
C ASP A 516 27.77 -12.51 -16.63
N ASN A 517 28.42 -12.94 -17.72
CA ASN A 517 29.38 -14.02 -17.70
C ASN A 517 30.46 -13.65 -16.67
N ILE A 518 30.30 -14.13 -15.44
CA ILE A 518 31.37 -14.19 -14.47
C ILE A 518 31.74 -15.66 -14.35
N ILE A 519 32.98 -15.90 -14.74
CA ILE A 519 33.76 -17.14 -14.64
C ILE A 519 33.70 -17.73 -13.23
#